data_AF-A0A066TK34-F1
#
_entry.id   AF-A0A066TK34-F1
#
_cell.length_a   1.000
_cell.length_b   1.000
_cell.length_c   1.000
_cell.angle_alpha   90.00
_cell.angle_beta   90.00
_cell.angle_gamma   90.00
#
_symmetry.space_group_name_H-M   'P 1'
#
loop_
_entity.id
_entity.type
_entity.pdbx_description
1 polymer ?
#
loop_
_entity_poly.entity_id
_entity_poly.type
_entity_poly.pdbx_seq_one_letter_code
_entity_poly.pdbx_strand_id
1 'polypeptide(L)'
;MLYFSINSPDNHHLGFLVLMDNDDSTYTNGASGYYAVKAQADEADVQACPVQWQILKQLSQYDSLSWYRQSDYVQLCDAKNNIIGRLQQQYLSLCGQHFLLNDLTGTL
;
A
#
# COMPACT_ATOMS: atom_id res chain seq x y z
N MET A 1 -13.11 3.78 -3.64
CA MET A 1 -11.85 4.31 -3.08
C MET A 1 -11.72 3.84 -1.64
N LEU A 2 -10.62 3.18 -1.30
CA LEU A 2 -10.32 2.65 0.03
C LEU A 2 -9.10 3.37 0.61
N TYR A 3 -9.12 3.60 1.93
CA TYR A 3 -8.05 4.31 2.64
C TYR A 3 -7.55 3.47 3.80
N PHE A 4 -6.23 3.35 3.91
CA PHE A 4 -5.58 2.60 4.97
C PHE A 4 -4.48 3.42 5.64
N SER A 5 -4.31 3.24 6.94
CA SER A 5 -3.02 3.53 7.57
C SER A 5 -2.05 2.36 7.30
N ILE A 6 -0.78 2.68 7.10
CA ILE A 6 0.32 1.73 6.93
C ILE A 6 1.14 1.73 8.22
N ASN A 7 1.25 0.57 8.84
CA ASN A 7 2.03 0.38 10.07
C ASN A 7 3.09 -0.71 9.86
N SER A 8 4.15 -0.69 10.66
CA SER A 8 5.07 -1.82 10.75
C SER A 8 4.39 -3.03 11.44
N PRO A 9 4.97 -4.24 11.36
CA PRO A 9 4.48 -5.39 12.12
C PRO A 9 4.47 -5.16 13.64
N ASP A 10 5.36 -4.29 14.13
CA ASP A 10 5.45 -3.87 15.54
C ASP A 10 4.56 -2.64 15.85
N ASN A 11 3.63 -2.32 14.94
CA ASN A 11 2.61 -1.28 15.08
C ASN A 11 3.14 0.17 15.14
N HIS A 12 4.30 0.45 14.55
CA HIS A 12 4.78 1.82 14.31
C HIS A 12 4.06 2.43 13.11
N HIS A 13 3.59 3.67 13.20
CA HIS A 13 2.86 4.31 12.10
C HIS A 13 3.82 4.87 11.06
N LEU A 14 3.69 4.43 9.81
CA LEU A 14 4.63 4.76 8.74
C LEU A 14 4.01 5.59 7.60
N GLY A 15 2.68 5.65 7.52
CA GLY A 15 2.00 6.48 6.55
C GLY A 15 0.63 5.98 6.14
N PHE A 16 0.25 6.25 4.90
CA PHE A 16 -1.08 5.97 4.37
C PHE A 16 -1.03 5.38 2.97
N LEU A 17 -2.04 4.57 2.66
CA LEU A 17 -2.29 3.96 1.36
C LEU A 17 -3.70 4.33 0.90
N VAL A 18 -3.83 4.76 -0.36
CA VAL A 18 -5.13 4.98 -1.01
C VAL A 18 -5.23 4.06 -2.20
N LEU A 19 -6.31 3.28 -2.29
CA LEU A 19 -6.65 2.48 -3.46
C LEU A 19 -7.87 3.07 -4.17
N MET A 20 -7.77 3.20 -5.49
CA MET A 20 -8.82 3.68 -6.37
C MET A 20 -8.99 2.70 -7.53
N ASP A 21 -10.22 2.34 -7.85
CA ASP A 21 -10.57 1.49 -8.99
C ASP A 21 -10.52 2.31 -10.29
N ASN A 22 -10.11 1.70 -11.40
CA ASN A 22 -10.05 2.39 -12.71
C ASN A 22 -11.44 2.58 -13.35
N ASP A 23 -12.43 1.81 -12.90
CA ASP A 23 -13.81 1.80 -13.41
C ASP A 23 -14.77 1.55 -12.23
N ASP A 24 -16.09 1.63 -12.44
CA ASP A 24 -17.13 1.22 -11.44
C ASP A 24 -17.16 -0.32 -11.20
N SER A 25 -16.09 -1.00 -11.60
CA SER A 25 -15.86 -2.42 -11.45
C SER A 25 -15.75 -2.74 -9.97
N THR A 26 -16.74 -3.47 -9.45
CA THR A 26 -16.63 -4.17 -8.17
C THR A 26 -15.32 -4.97 -8.13
N TYR A 27 -14.64 -5.02 -6.97
CA TYR A 27 -13.38 -5.74 -6.69
C TYR A 27 -13.45 -7.23 -7.07
N THR A 28 -13.49 -7.52 -8.36
CA THR A 28 -13.67 -8.82 -8.98
C THR A 28 -12.37 -9.24 -9.65
N ASN A 29 -12.23 -10.52 -9.96
CA ASN A 29 -10.99 -11.03 -10.56
C ASN A 29 -10.71 -10.33 -11.89
N GLY A 30 -9.49 -9.81 -12.08
CA GLY A 30 -9.12 -9.01 -13.24
C GLY A 30 -9.43 -7.50 -13.12
N ALA A 31 -10.02 -7.05 -12.02
CA ALA A 31 -10.14 -5.62 -11.73
C ALA A 31 -8.76 -4.97 -11.58
N SER A 32 -8.67 -3.69 -11.94
CA SER A 32 -7.44 -2.92 -11.82
C SER A 32 -7.75 -1.49 -11.41
N GLY A 33 -6.71 -0.79 -10.99
CA GLY A 33 -6.85 0.57 -10.53
C GLY A 33 -5.51 1.20 -10.20
N TYR A 34 -5.60 2.34 -9.52
CA TYR A 34 -4.47 3.11 -9.09
C TYR A 34 -4.36 3.13 -7.58
N TYR A 35 -3.15 3.30 -7.08
CA TYR A 35 -2.90 3.57 -5.69
C TYR A 35 -1.84 4.66 -5.53
N ALA A 36 -1.88 5.29 -4.37
CA ALA A 36 -0.89 6.25 -3.93
C ALA A 36 -0.47 5.94 -2.49
N VAL A 37 0.81 6.17 -2.20
CA VAL A 37 1.39 6.05 -0.86
C VAL A 37 1.74 7.45 -0.37
N LYS A 38 1.47 7.71 0.91
CA LYS A 38 1.97 8.89 1.61
C LYS A 38 2.78 8.46 2.82
N ALA A 39 4.08 8.65 2.77
CA ALA A 39 4.98 8.44 3.90
C ALA A 39 4.80 9.58 4.92
N GLN A 40 4.36 9.23 6.12
CA GLN A 40 4.14 10.17 7.21
C GLN A 40 4.30 9.43 8.53
N ALA A 41 5.36 9.73 9.26
CA ALA A 41 5.74 9.08 10.51
C ALA A 41 6.44 10.08 11.43
N ASP A 42 6.37 9.84 12.73
CA ASP A 42 7.15 10.59 13.71
C ASP A 42 8.62 10.13 13.71
N GLU A 43 9.52 10.97 14.23
CA GLU A 43 10.96 10.70 14.20
C GLU A 43 11.33 9.36 14.89
N ALA A 44 10.66 9.02 16.00
CA ALA A 44 10.85 7.76 16.70
C ALA A 44 10.50 6.55 15.83
N ASP A 45 9.39 6.60 15.10
CA ASP A 45 8.94 5.52 14.22
C ASP A 45 9.84 5.39 12.99
N VAL A 46 10.34 6.51 12.46
CA VAL A 46 11.34 6.53 11.38
C VAL A 46 12.63 5.83 11.81
N GLN A 47 13.11 6.11 13.03
CA GLN A 47 14.32 5.50 13.58
C GLN A 47 14.12 4.01 13.89
N ALA A 48 12.92 3.61 14.32
CA ALA A 48 12.59 2.21 14.59
C ALA A 48 12.45 1.37 13.31
N CYS A 49 11.96 1.96 12.21
CA CYS A 49 11.66 1.26 10.96
C CYS A 49 12.32 1.92 9.72
N PRO A 50 13.65 2.09 9.69
CA PRO A 50 14.32 2.92 8.68
C PRO A 50 14.22 2.37 7.25
N VAL A 51 14.23 1.04 7.10
CA VAL A 51 14.13 0.38 5.78
C VAL A 51 12.71 0.51 5.23
N GLN A 52 11.69 0.19 6.03
CA GLN A 52 10.29 0.36 5.65
C GLN A 52 9.96 1.81 5.33
N TRP A 53 10.44 2.74 6.16
CA TRP A 53 10.29 4.18 5.93
C TRP A 53 10.86 4.61 4.58
N GLN A 54 12.08 4.18 4.26
CA GLN A 54 12.73 4.56 3.00
C GLN A 54 11.95 4.07 1.77
N ILE A 55 11.36 2.88 1.84
CA ILE A 55 10.49 2.34 0.77
C ILE A 55 9.26 3.23 0.59
N LEU A 56 8.53 3.53 1.67
CA LEU A 56 7.34 4.38 1.57
C LEU A 56 7.69 5.79 1.07
N LYS A 57 8.81 6.34 1.52
CA LYS A 57 9.29 7.67 1.10
C LYS A 57 9.58 7.71 -0.40
N GLN A 58 10.21 6.66 -0.94
CA GLN A 58 10.46 6.55 -2.38
C GLN A 58 9.15 6.41 -3.17
N LEU A 59 8.24 5.56 -2.70
CA LEU A 59 6.95 5.36 -3.38
C LEU A 59 6.06 6.60 -3.35
N SER A 60 6.17 7.42 -2.30
CA SER A 60 5.43 8.68 -2.16
C SER A 60 5.83 9.76 -3.18
N GLN A 61 6.89 9.53 -3.96
CA GLN A 61 7.30 10.44 -5.04
C GLN A 61 6.53 10.21 -6.35
N TYR A 62 5.74 9.14 -6.44
CA TYR A 62 4.97 8.81 -7.63
C TYR A 62 3.51 9.19 -7.42
N ASP A 63 2.96 9.97 -8.36
CA ASP A 63 1.59 10.46 -8.28
C ASP A 63 0.52 9.39 -8.52
N SER A 64 0.89 8.32 -9.25
CA SER A 64 -0.02 7.20 -9.52
C SER A 64 0.78 5.93 -9.80
N LEU A 65 0.47 4.89 -9.02
CA LEU A 65 1.00 3.54 -9.16
C LEU A 65 -0.17 2.60 -9.49
N SER A 66 0.09 1.45 -10.11
CA SER A 66 -0.98 0.57 -10.61
C SER A 66 -1.15 -0.68 -9.76
N TRP A 67 -2.39 -1.09 -9.51
CA TRP A 67 -2.69 -2.36 -8.88
C TRP A 67 -3.59 -3.24 -9.76
N TYR A 68 -3.48 -4.56 -9.56
CA TYR A 68 -4.24 -5.56 -10.29
C TYR A 68 -4.79 -6.62 -9.34
N ARG A 69 -6.10 -6.84 -9.33
CA ARG A 69 -6.74 -7.87 -8.53
C ARG A 69 -6.46 -9.25 -9.13
N GLN A 70 -5.83 -10.09 -8.33
CA GLN A 70 -5.69 -11.53 -8.57
C GLN A 70 -6.75 -12.30 -7.79
N SER A 71 -6.74 -13.63 -7.89
CA SER A 71 -7.69 -14.52 -7.21
C SER A 71 -7.80 -14.25 -5.70
N ASP A 72 -6.66 -14.13 -5.02
CA ASP A 72 -6.54 -14.16 -3.56
C ASP A 72 -5.75 -12.98 -2.99
N TYR A 73 -5.18 -12.12 -3.84
CA TYR A 73 -4.44 -10.92 -3.44
C TYR A 73 -4.57 -9.80 -4.48
N VAL A 74 -4.11 -8.61 -4.12
CA VAL A 74 -3.94 -7.46 -5.01
C VAL A 74 -2.45 -7.31 -5.31
N GLN A 75 -2.07 -7.40 -6.57
CA GLN A 75 -0.70 -7.17 -7.03
C GLN A 75 -0.46 -5.66 -7.12
N LEU A 76 0.68 -5.19 -6.62
CA LEU A 76 1.09 -3.79 -6.68
C LEU A 76 2.28 -3.63 -7.62
N CYS A 77 2.16 -2.71 -8.57
CA CYS A 77 3.17 -2.40 -9.55
C CYS A 77 3.69 -0.96 -9.38
N ASP A 78 4.94 -0.72 -9.79
CA ASP A 78 5.51 0.62 -9.89
C ASP A 78 5.02 1.36 -11.16
N ALA A 79 5.47 2.60 -11.36
CA ALA A 79 5.15 3.41 -12.54
C ALA A 79 5.65 2.83 -13.88
N LYS A 80 6.55 1.84 -13.85
CA LYS A 80 7.05 1.11 -15.03
C LYS A 80 6.39 -0.27 -15.18
N ASN A 81 5.35 -0.53 -14.40
CA ASN A 81 4.62 -1.79 -14.33
C ASN A 81 5.45 -3.00 -13.84
N ASN A 82 6.53 -2.76 -13.09
CA ASN A 82 7.24 -3.83 -12.40
C ASN A 82 6.49 -4.20 -11.12
N ILE A 83 6.41 -5.50 -10.81
CA ILE A 83 5.81 -5.98 -9.55
C ILE A 83 6.71 -5.57 -8.40
N ILE A 84 6.18 -4.77 -7.49
CA ILE A 84 6.90 -4.32 -6.29
C ILE A 84 6.27 -4.83 -5.00
N GLY A 85 5.06 -5.39 -5.07
CA GLY A 85 4.39 -5.84 -3.86
C GLY A 85 3.10 -6.60 -4.08
N ARG A 86 2.51 -6.97 -2.95
CA ARG A 86 1.20 -7.61 -2.87
C ARG A 86 0.49 -7.16 -1.60
N LEU A 87 -0.83 -7.07 -1.70
CA LEU A 87 -1.73 -6.84 -0.59
C LEU A 87 -2.68 -8.03 -0.47
N GLN A 88 -2.69 -8.67 0.70
CA GLN A 88 -3.58 -9.79 1.02
C GLN A 88 -4.21 -9.55 2.38
N GLN A 89 -5.53 -9.33 2.41
CA GLN A 89 -6.26 -8.88 3.61
C GLN A 89 -5.62 -7.60 4.18
N GLN A 90 -5.17 -7.62 5.44
CA GLN A 90 -4.44 -6.50 6.07
C GLN A 90 -2.92 -6.53 5.86
N TYR A 91 -2.38 -7.59 5.24
CA TYR A 91 -0.94 -7.75 5.07
C TYR A 91 -0.48 -7.15 3.75
N LEU A 92 0.35 -6.10 3.85
CA LEU A 92 0.99 -5.47 2.71
C LEU A 92 2.47 -5.88 2.69
N SER A 93 2.97 -6.32 1.55
CA SER A 93 4.40 -6.46 1.33
C SER A 93 4.85 -5.60 0.15
N LEU A 94 5.86 -4.77 0.37
CA LEU A 94 6.47 -3.89 -0.63
C LEU A 94 7.99 -4.08 -0.62
N CYS A 95 8.58 -4.34 -1.77
CA CYS A 95 10.03 -4.50 -1.96
C CYS A 95 10.68 -5.47 -0.96
N GLY A 96 9.96 -6.54 -0.58
CA GLY A 96 10.41 -7.53 0.40
C GLY A 96 10.23 -7.15 1.88
N GLN A 97 9.68 -5.97 2.18
CA GLN A 97 9.33 -5.56 3.54
C GLN A 97 7.84 -5.75 3.82
N HIS A 98 7.52 -6.04 5.08
CA HIS A 98 6.15 -6.30 5.54
C HIS A 98 5.58 -5.11 6.31
N PHE A 99 4.29 -4.89 6.11
CA PHE A 99 3.48 -3.84 6.68
C PHE A 99 2.10 -4.39 7.04
N LEU A 100 1.43 -3.72 7.97
CA LEU A 100 0.05 -3.96 8.35
C LEU A 100 -0.81 -2.76 7.96
N LEU A 101 -1.95 -3.03 7.34
CA LEU A 101 -2.95 -2.04 6.98
C LEU A 101 -4.10 -2.04 7.98
N ASN A 102 -4.48 -0.85 8.45
CA ASN A 102 -5.74 -0.67 9.15
C ASN A 102 -6.65 0.23 8.31
N ASP A 103 -7.88 -0.23 8.04
CA ASP A 103 -8.87 0.52 7.28
C ASP A 103 -9.33 1.77 8.04
N LEU A 104 -9.34 2.89 7.33
CA LEU A 104 -9.81 4.18 7.82
C LEU A 104 -11.21 4.53 7.31
N THR A 105 -11.75 3.73 6.39
CA THR A 105 -13.11 3.86 5.84
C THR A 105 -14.16 3.05 6.59
N GLY A 106 -13.73 2.15 7.48
CA GLY A 106 -14.62 1.29 8.28
C GLY A 106 -15.29 0.18 7.46
N THR A 107 -14.67 -0.25 6.37
CA THR A 107 -15.17 -1.31 5.47
C THR A 107 -14.49 -2.67 5.64
N LEU A 108 -13.36 -2.74 6.35
CA LEU A 108 -12.71 -3.99 6.77
C LEU A 108 -13.29 -4.56 8.07
#